data_AF-A0A1A9C484-F1
#
_entry.id   AF-A0A1A9C484-F1
#
_cell.length_a   1.000
_cell.length_b   1.000
_cell.length_c   1.000
_cell.angle_alpha   90.00
_cell.angle_beta   90.00
_cell.angle_gamma   90.00
#
_symmetry.space_group_name_H-M   'P 1'
#
loop_
_entity.id
_entity.type
_entity.pdbx_description
1 polymer ?
#
loop_
_entity_poly.entity_id
_entity_poly.type
_entity_poly.pdbx_seq_one_letter_code
_entity_poly.pdbx_strand_id
1 'polypeptide(L)'
;MAPAVEPVEPPSALPMARLRLAPRNAVSLRVDGAWWPRSHHLLAELPSLISALPPEWGKIVTVTVNTQMWAEAPGRILVGHHVVRLRGESAWRRRHTVGLFELDHARRDLLVVPPELAQADAEYLMAAVARYNHP
;
A
#
# COMPACT_ATOMS: atom_id res chain seq x y z
N MET A 1 -28.18 19.36 -37.24
CA MET A 1 -28.29 18.38 -36.14
C MET A 1 -26.87 17.98 -35.76
N ALA A 2 -26.32 18.61 -34.72
CA ALA A 2 -24.94 18.34 -34.26
C ALA A 2 -24.97 17.18 -33.24
N PRO A 3 -24.00 16.25 -33.25
CA PRO A 3 -23.95 15.22 -32.23
C PRO A 3 -23.58 15.85 -30.88
N ALA A 4 -24.29 15.43 -29.83
CA ALA A 4 -24.01 15.82 -28.47
C ALA A 4 -22.61 15.30 -28.07
N VAL A 5 -21.74 16.20 -27.63
CA VAL A 5 -20.46 15.84 -27.04
C VAL A 5 -20.78 15.32 -25.63
N GLU A 6 -20.78 14.00 -25.45
CA GLU A 6 -20.89 13.40 -24.12
C GLU A 6 -19.73 13.91 -23.26
N PRO A 7 -19.95 14.32 -22.00
CA PRO A 7 -18.88 14.73 -21.11
C PRO A 7 -17.93 13.54 -20.95
N VAL A 8 -16.68 13.72 -21.36
CA VAL A 8 -15.63 12.73 -21.11
C VAL A 8 -15.52 12.56 -19.59
N GLU A 9 -15.93 11.40 -19.10
CA GLU A 9 -15.78 11.07 -17.68
C GLU A 9 -14.29 11.18 -17.35
N PRO A 10 -13.89 11.89 -16.28
CA PRO A 10 -12.49 11.96 -15.88
C PRO A 10 -11.96 10.53 -15.70
N PRO A 11 -10.68 10.27 -16.03
CA PRO A 11 -10.12 8.93 -15.96
C PRO A 11 -10.40 8.35 -14.58
N SER A 12 -11.14 7.23 -14.56
CA SER A 12 -11.58 6.48 -13.39
C SER A 12 -10.69 6.75 -12.19
N ALA A 13 -11.20 7.51 -11.21
CA ALA A 13 -10.48 7.77 -9.97
C ALA A 13 -10.06 6.41 -9.40
N LEU A 14 -8.75 6.20 -9.26
CA LEU A 14 -8.24 4.96 -8.68
C LEU A 14 -8.96 4.71 -7.36
N PRO A 15 -9.52 3.52 -7.15
CA PRO A 15 -10.35 3.29 -5.98
C PRO A 15 -9.48 3.47 -4.72
N MET A 16 -9.86 4.42 -3.86
CA MET A 16 -9.05 4.90 -2.74
C MET A 16 -8.48 3.73 -1.91
N ALA A 17 -7.17 3.69 -1.69
CA ALA A 17 -6.57 2.59 -0.94
C ALA A 17 -7.09 2.56 0.49
N ARG A 18 -7.39 1.36 1.01
CA ARG A 18 -7.76 1.15 2.41
C ARG A 18 -6.47 1.14 3.24
N LEU A 19 -6.01 2.33 3.62
CA LEU A 19 -4.77 2.55 4.34
C LEU A 19 -5.06 3.15 5.72
N ARG A 20 -4.42 2.63 6.76
CA ARG A 20 -4.40 3.24 8.10
C ARG A 20 -2.97 3.33 8.58
N LEU A 21 -2.55 4.51 8.97
CA LEU A 21 -1.18 4.75 9.42
C LEU A 21 -1.11 4.69 10.94
N ALA A 22 0.01 4.20 11.45
CA ALA A 22 0.30 4.29 12.87
C ALA A 22 0.57 5.75 13.26
N PRO A 23 0.16 6.21 14.44
CA PRO A 23 0.49 7.55 14.91
C PRO A 23 2.02 7.68 15.08
N ARG A 24 2.56 8.87 14.78
CA ARG A 24 4.02 9.14 14.71
C ARG A 24 4.77 8.87 16.03
N ASN A 25 4.06 8.80 17.14
CA ASN A 25 4.57 8.56 18.50
C ASN A 25 4.35 7.12 19.00
N ALA A 26 3.94 6.20 18.13
CA ALA A 26 3.81 4.78 18.48
C ALA A 26 5.20 4.18 18.73
N VAL A 27 5.66 4.19 20.00
CA VAL A 27 6.99 3.71 20.42
C VAL A 27 7.20 2.21 20.20
N SER A 28 6.22 1.44 19.71
CA SER A 28 6.33 -0.03 19.69
C SER A 28 5.53 -0.74 18.62
N LEU A 29 5.28 -0.12 17.47
CA LEU A 29 4.82 -0.89 16.30
C LEU A 29 6.00 -1.25 15.42
N ARG A 30 6.14 -2.55 15.14
CA ARG A 30 7.09 -3.07 14.14
C ARG A 30 6.73 -2.67 12.69
N VAL A 31 5.64 -1.91 12.52
CA VAL A 31 5.04 -1.45 11.26
C VAL A 31 4.57 0.01 11.39
N ASP A 32 4.74 0.80 10.32
CA ASP A 32 4.33 2.20 10.21
C ASP A 32 2.85 2.38 9.83
N GLY A 33 2.15 1.28 9.52
CA GLY A 33 0.75 1.30 9.13
C GLY A 33 0.22 -0.07 8.73
N ALA A 34 -1.04 -0.10 8.32
CA ALA A 34 -1.73 -1.25 7.78
C ALA A 34 -2.44 -0.88 6.48
N TRP A 35 -2.40 -1.79 5.53
CA TRP A 35 -2.98 -1.70 4.22
C TRP A 35 -3.84 -2.93 3.96
N TRP A 36 -5.08 -2.69 3.57
CA TRP A 36 -6.02 -3.74 3.20
C TRP A 36 -6.26 -3.67 1.67
N PRO A 37 -5.46 -4.41 0.87
CA PRO A 37 -5.70 -4.51 -0.57
C PRO A 37 -7.08 -5.08 -0.86
N ARG A 38 -7.62 -4.77 -2.04
CA ARG A 38 -8.88 -5.38 -2.51
C ARG A 38 -8.64 -6.72 -3.19
N SER A 39 -7.43 -6.95 -3.68
CA SER A 39 -7.05 -8.14 -4.43
C SER A 39 -5.57 -8.47 -4.24
N HIS A 40 -5.18 -9.70 -4.60
CA HIS A 40 -3.77 -10.12 -4.63
C HIS A 40 -3.00 -9.58 -5.86
N HIS A 41 -3.62 -8.72 -6.68
CA HIS A 41 -2.98 -8.13 -7.86
C HIS A 41 -2.17 -6.89 -7.48
N LEU A 42 -0.91 -7.09 -7.09
CA LEU A 42 -0.03 -6.02 -6.62
C LEU A 42 0.00 -4.80 -7.57
N LEU A 43 0.05 -5.03 -8.88
CA LEU A 43 0.15 -3.96 -9.88
C LEU A 43 -1.11 -3.09 -9.97
N ALA A 44 -2.27 -3.66 -9.69
CA ALA A 44 -3.52 -2.92 -9.65
C ALA A 44 -3.65 -2.11 -8.35
N GLU A 45 -3.10 -2.62 -7.25
CA GLU A 45 -3.27 -2.02 -5.94
C GLU A 45 -2.19 -0.97 -5.60
N LEU A 46 -0.96 -1.13 -6.11
CA LEU A 46 0.17 -0.24 -5.80
C LEU A 46 -0.04 1.23 -6.20
N PRO A 47 -0.58 1.56 -7.39
CA PRO A 47 -0.83 2.95 -7.75
C PRO A 47 -1.73 3.65 -6.72
N SER A 48 -2.83 2.98 -6.35
CA SER A 48 -3.78 3.48 -5.34
C SER A 48 -3.14 3.61 -3.96
N LEU A 49 -2.30 2.65 -3.56
CA LEU A 49 -1.57 2.70 -2.30
C LEU A 49 -0.64 3.90 -2.24
N ILE A 50 0.22 4.07 -3.25
CA ILE A 50 1.23 5.14 -3.29
C ILE A 50 0.58 6.51 -3.35
N SER A 51 -0.53 6.66 -4.09
CA SER A 51 -1.30 7.91 -4.11
C SER A 51 -1.99 8.24 -2.79
N ALA A 52 -2.27 7.25 -1.94
CA ALA A 52 -2.87 7.45 -0.61
C ALA A 52 -1.82 7.66 0.50
N LEU A 53 -0.52 7.49 0.20
CA LEU A 53 0.54 7.73 1.16
C LEU A 53 0.65 9.22 1.48
N PRO A 54 1.02 9.56 2.72
CA PRO A 54 1.09 10.95 3.13
C PRO A 54 2.39 11.58 2.58
N PRO A 55 2.38 12.88 2.26
CA PRO A 55 3.51 13.54 1.59
C PRO A 55 4.80 13.52 2.40
N GLU A 56 4.72 13.43 3.73
CA GLU A 56 5.90 13.29 4.60
C GLU A 56 6.70 11.99 4.40
N TRP A 57 6.14 10.97 3.75
CA TRP A 57 6.85 9.73 3.45
C TRP A 57 7.71 9.87 2.19
N GLY A 58 7.63 11.02 1.53
CA GLY A 58 8.41 11.34 0.34
C GLY A 58 8.03 10.48 -0.85
N LYS A 59 8.96 10.37 -1.80
CA LYS A 59 8.75 9.66 -3.06
C LYS A 59 9.17 8.21 -2.91
N ILE A 60 8.21 7.30 -2.88
CA ILE A 60 8.50 5.87 -2.84
C ILE A 60 9.10 5.42 -4.18
N VAL A 61 10.30 4.85 -4.13
CA VAL A 61 11.04 4.41 -5.31
C VAL A 61 11.27 2.91 -5.36
N THR A 62 11.18 2.24 -4.21
CA THR A 62 11.27 0.77 -4.13
C THR A 62 10.21 0.24 -3.18
N VAL A 63 9.56 -0.84 -3.59
CA VAL A 63 8.61 -1.61 -2.79
C VAL A 63 9.12 -3.03 -2.66
N THR A 64 9.25 -3.52 -1.44
CA THR A 64 9.54 -4.92 -1.16
C THR A 64 8.27 -5.65 -0.78
N VAL A 65 8.03 -6.80 -1.40
CA VAL A 65 6.85 -7.63 -1.17
C VAL A 65 7.25 -9.07 -0.91
N ASN A 66 6.44 -9.77 -0.14
CA ASN A 66 6.58 -11.21 0.03
C ASN A 66 6.10 -11.95 -1.23
N THR A 67 6.99 -12.70 -1.88
CA THR A 67 6.68 -13.42 -3.13
C THR A 67 5.72 -14.60 -2.95
N GLN A 68 5.49 -15.08 -1.72
CA GLN A 68 4.46 -16.09 -1.45
C GLN A 68 3.06 -15.49 -1.36
N MET A 69 2.95 -14.21 -1.00
CA MET A 69 1.66 -13.49 -0.90
C MET A 69 1.31 -12.77 -2.21
N TRP A 70 2.31 -12.28 -2.92
CA TRP A 70 2.14 -11.52 -4.15
C TRP A 70 2.78 -12.28 -5.31
N ALA A 71 1.95 -12.70 -6.27
CA ALA A 71 2.41 -13.35 -7.49
C ALA A 71 3.49 -12.48 -8.18
N GLU A 72 4.48 -13.14 -8.79
CA GLU A 72 5.74 -12.56 -9.30
C GLU A 72 5.61 -11.09 -9.70
N ALA A 73 6.09 -10.21 -8.82
CA ALA A 73 6.05 -8.79 -9.08
C ALA A 73 6.99 -8.49 -10.27
N PRO A 74 6.52 -7.88 -11.38
CA PRO A 74 7.43 -7.41 -12.41
C PRO A 74 8.40 -6.44 -11.74
N GLY A 75 9.70 -6.53 -12.06
CA GLY A 75 10.73 -5.82 -11.30
C GLY A 75 10.53 -4.29 -11.20
N ARG A 76 9.62 -3.69 -11.99
CA ARG A 76 9.26 -2.26 -11.98
C ARG A 76 7.80 -2.03 -12.40
N ILE A 77 7.18 -0.98 -11.89
CA ILE A 77 5.88 -0.44 -12.31
C ILE A 77 5.96 1.09 -12.44
N LEU A 78 5.22 1.68 -13.37
CA LEU A 78 5.03 3.13 -13.46
C LEU A 78 3.82 3.54 -12.61
N VAL A 79 4.03 4.44 -11.64
CA VAL A 79 2.97 5.02 -10.81
C VAL A 79 2.96 6.54 -10.99
N GLY A 80 1.88 7.05 -11.56
CA GLY A 80 1.82 8.45 -12.01
C GLY A 80 2.96 8.74 -12.98
N HIS A 81 3.88 9.63 -12.60
CA HIS A 81 5.05 10.03 -13.40
C HIS A 81 6.38 9.48 -12.89
N HIS A 82 6.40 8.40 -12.09
CA HIS A 82 7.65 7.81 -11.63
C HIS A 82 7.64 6.29 -11.58
N VAL A 83 8.83 5.71 -11.76
CA VAL A 83 9.02 4.26 -11.75
C VAL A 83 9.31 3.80 -10.33
N VAL A 84 8.52 2.83 -9.88
CA VAL A 84 8.65 2.16 -8.59
C VAL A 84 9.22 0.77 -8.84
N ARG A 85 10.35 0.46 -8.21
CA ARG A 85 10.98 -0.85 -8.33
C ARG A 85 10.28 -1.84 -7.41
N LEU A 86 9.89 -3.00 -7.92
CA LEU A 86 9.32 -4.06 -7.09
C LEU A 86 10.40 -5.10 -6.83
N ARG A 87 10.59 -5.44 -5.55
CA ARG A 87 11.55 -6.43 -5.11
C ARG A 87 10.82 -7.52 -4.35
N GLY A 88 11.02 -8.76 -4.76
CA GLY A 88 10.63 -9.91 -3.95
C GLY A 88 11.59 -10.09 -2.78
N GLU A 89 11.07 -10.27 -1.57
CA GLU A 89 11.85 -10.70 -0.40
C GLU A 89 11.45 -12.13 -0.01
N SER A 90 12.44 -12.95 0.32
CA SER A 90 12.22 -14.32 0.79
C SER A 90 11.34 -14.35 2.03
N ALA A 91 10.32 -15.20 2.00
CA ALA A 91 9.13 -15.16 2.85
C ALA A 91 9.30 -15.41 4.36
N TRP A 92 10.52 -15.41 4.88
CA TRP A 92 10.85 -15.82 6.23
C TRP A 92 10.76 -14.71 7.27
N ARG A 93 11.01 -13.44 6.91
CA ARG A 93 11.10 -12.38 7.94
C ARG A 93 9.83 -11.55 8.15
N ARG A 94 8.89 -11.57 7.19
CA ARG A 94 7.88 -10.51 7.02
C ARG A 94 6.69 -10.95 6.15
N ARG A 95 5.95 -12.01 6.55
CA ARG A 95 4.90 -12.65 5.72
C ARG A 95 3.75 -11.73 5.31
N HIS A 96 3.35 -10.84 6.21
CA HIS A 96 2.21 -9.96 6.01
C HIS A 96 2.64 -8.51 5.98
N THR A 97 3.80 -8.17 5.41
CA THR A 97 4.21 -6.76 5.33
C THR A 97 4.77 -6.39 3.97
N VAL A 98 4.52 -5.15 3.57
CA VAL A 98 5.10 -4.49 2.41
C VAL A 98 6.07 -3.43 2.91
N GLY A 99 7.32 -3.48 2.44
CA GLY A 99 8.31 -2.45 2.73
C GLY A 99 8.28 -1.38 1.65
N LEU A 100 8.20 -0.13 2.05
CA LEU A 100 8.26 1.03 1.17
C LEU A 100 9.55 1.78 1.45
N PHE A 101 10.29 2.11 0.40
CA PHE A 101 11.58 2.78 0.49
C PHE A 101 11.56 4.06 -0.33
N GLU A 102 11.88 5.15 0.36
CA GLU A 102 12.15 6.46 -0.21
C GLU A 102 13.61 6.53 -0.74
N LEU A 103 13.95 7.54 -1.54
CA LEU A 103 15.29 7.75 -2.10
C LEU A 103 16.40 7.83 -1.04
N ASP A 104 16.12 8.39 0.12
CA ASP A 104 17.06 8.57 1.24
C ASP A 104 17.05 7.39 2.23
N HIS A 105 16.62 6.21 1.78
CA HIS A 105 16.59 4.96 2.54
C HIS A 105 15.68 4.94 3.77
N ALA A 106 14.80 5.94 3.92
CA ALA A 106 13.72 5.85 4.89
C ALA A 106 12.82 4.65 4.54
N ARG A 107 12.86 3.61 5.38
CA ARG A 107 12.04 2.40 5.24
C ARG A 107 10.76 2.57 6.06
N ARG A 108 9.62 2.29 5.42
CA ARG A 108 8.31 2.17 6.07
C ARG A 108 7.77 0.78 5.85
N ASP A 109 7.36 0.09 6.91
CA ASP A 109 6.76 -1.23 6.80
C ASP A 109 5.23 -1.11 7.00
N LEU A 110 4.45 -1.54 6.01
CA LEU A 110 2.99 -1.63 6.12
C LEU A 110 2.57 -3.08 6.35
N LEU A 111 1.71 -3.34 7.34
CA LEU A 111 1.02 -4.61 7.48
C LEU A 111 0.03 -4.80 6.33
N VAL A 112 0.05 -5.95 5.67
CA VAL A 112 -0.93 -6.34 4.65
C VAL A 112 -2.00 -7.19 5.31
N VAL A 113 -3.24 -6.70 5.29
CA VAL A 113 -4.42 -7.49 5.67
C VAL A 113 -4.88 -8.29 4.45
N PRO A 114 -4.98 -9.63 4.51
CA PRO A 114 -5.45 -10.43 3.38
C PRO A 114 -6.84 -9.98 2.90
N PRO A 115 -7.08 -9.88 1.58
CA PRO A 115 -8.38 -9.48 1.04
C PRO A 115 -9.51 -10.48 1.38
N GLU A 116 -9.18 -11.76 1.60
CA GLU A 116 -10.14 -12.82 1.97
C GLU A 116 -10.54 -12.79 3.45
N LEU A 117 -9.85 -11.99 4.27
CA LEU A 117 -10.16 -11.91 5.68
C LEU A 117 -11.56 -11.32 5.88
N ALA A 118 -12.35 -11.90 6.79
CA ALA A 118 -13.67 -11.40 7.11
C ALA A 118 -13.61 -9.91 7.49
N GLN A 119 -14.59 -9.13 7.03
CA GLN A 119 -14.57 -7.68 7.16
C GLN A 119 -14.35 -7.21 8.62
N ALA A 120 -15.01 -7.85 9.58
CA ALA A 120 -14.86 -7.52 11.00
C ALA A 120 -13.41 -7.73 11.50
N ASP A 121 -12.77 -8.83 11.09
CA ASP A 121 -11.39 -9.14 11.48
C ASP A 121 -10.39 -8.20 10.78
N ALA A 122 -10.64 -7.87 9.51
CA ALA A 122 -9.84 -6.90 8.77
C ALA A 122 -9.93 -5.50 9.41
N GLU A 123 -11.14 -5.05 9.75
CA GLU A 123 -11.36 -3.79 10.44
C GLU A 123 -10.69 -3.76 11.81
N TYR A 124 -10.76 -4.87 12.55
CA TYR A 124 -10.08 -5.02 13.84
C TYR A 124 -8.55 -4.88 13.70
N LEU A 125 -7.93 -5.59 12.74
CA LEU A 125 -6.49 -5.49 12.48
C LEU A 125 -6.08 -4.07 12.05
N MET A 126 -6.85 -3.47 11.16
CA MET A 126 -6.64 -2.09 10.70
C MET A 126 -6.76 -1.10 11.88
N ALA A 127 -7.69 -1.33 12.81
CA ALA A 127 -7.86 -0.51 14.00
C ALA A 127 -6.75 -0.71 15.04
N ALA A 128 -6.23 -1.93 15.18
CA ALA A 128 -5.16 -2.25 16.13
C ALA A 128 -3.87 -1.47 15.82
N VAL A 129 -3.53 -1.29 14.54
CA VAL A 129 -2.35 -0.52 14.12
C VAL A 129 -2.51 0.97 14.40
N ALA A 130 -3.73 1.51 14.30
CA ALA A 130 -4.00 2.92 14.64
C ALA A 130 -3.99 3.19 16.16
N ARG A 131 -4.16 2.14 16.99
CA ARG A 131 -4.37 2.25 18.45
C ARG A 131 -3.13 2.06 19.30
N TYR A 132 -1.99 1.67 18.73
CA TYR A 132 -0.80 1.34 19.51
C TYR A 132 -0.04 2.60 19.94
N ASN A 133 -0.66 3.34 20.85
CA ASN A 133 -0.05 4.43 21.60
C ASN A 133 0.00 3.91 23.05
N HIS A 134 1.07 3.24 23.46
CA HIS A 134 1.21 2.89 24.87
C HIS A 134 1.79 4.09 25.62
N PRO A 135 1.16 4.54 26.74
CA PRO A 135 1.68 5.59 27.60
C PRO A 135 3.01 5.21 28.28
#